data_AF-A0A450WEU0-F1
#
_entry.id   AF-A0A450WEU0-F1
#
_cell.length_a   1.000
_cell.length_b   1.000
_cell.length_c   1.000
_cell.angle_alpha   90.00
_cell.angle_beta   90.00
_cell.angle_gamma   90.00
#
_symmetry.space_group_name_H-M   'P 1'
#
loop_
_entity.id
_entity.type
_entity.pdbx_description
1 polymer ?
#
loop_
_entity_poly.entity_id
_entity_poly.type
_entity_poly.pdbx_seq_one_letter_code
_entity_poly.pdbx_strand_id
1 'polypeptide(L)'
;MPHKVGTFAYGSHGYDQTQTERQRYHCRNCSRYFDDLTDTIFEGHHKPRSVWILCLYFMGLNLSNSQIARELDLNISDVQEMARQLRQGVVTRKPQAKLHGEVECDEVYVLAGHKGHPEAVEKKTVKVGAAV
;
A
#
# COMPACT_ATOMS: atom_id res chain seq x y z
N MET A 1 -0.79 -22.54 -5.37
CA MET A 1 -0.92 -22.24 -6.81
C MET A 1 -1.76 -21.00 -6.93
N PRO A 2 -1.31 -19.92 -7.59
CA PRO A 2 -2.09 -18.69 -7.69
C PRO A 2 -3.33 -18.93 -8.56
N HIS A 3 -4.50 -18.54 -8.04
CA HIS A 3 -5.79 -18.72 -8.70
C HIS A 3 -6.05 -17.51 -9.60
N LYS A 4 -5.47 -17.49 -10.80
CA LYS A 4 -5.69 -16.40 -11.76
C LYS A 4 -6.99 -16.60 -12.54
N VAL A 5 -7.79 -15.54 -12.61
CA VAL A 5 -8.94 -15.42 -13.51
C VAL A 5 -8.42 -15.56 -14.95
N GLY A 6 -8.76 -16.67 -15.61
CA GLY A 6 -8.43 -16.91 -17.03
C GLY A 6 -7.79 -18.25 -17.38
N THR A 7 -7.25 -19.02 -16.43
CA THR A 7 -6.49 -20.26 -16.74
C THR A 7 -7.14 -21.56 -16.25
N PHE A 8 -8.25 -21.50 -15.51
CA PHE A 8 -8.89 -22.67 -14.90
C PHE A 8 -10.37 -22.80 -15.29
N ALA A 9 -10.91 -24.02 -15.27
CA ALA A 9 -12.35 -24.24 -15.28
C ALA A 9 -12.95 -23.82 -13.93
N TYR A 10 -13.56 -22.64 -13.87
CA TYR A 10 -14.25 -22.12 -12.68
C TYR A 10 -15.74 -21.86 -12.98
N GLY A 11 -16.57 -21.93 -11.94
CA GLY A 11 -17.97 -21.48 -11.98
C GLY A 11 -18.17 -20.26 -11.11
N SER A 12 -18.96 -19.29 -11.58
CA SER A 12 -19.45 -18.17 -10.76
C SER A 12 -20.35 -18.73 -9.65
N HIS A 13 -20.06 -18.37 -8.39
CA HIS A 13 -20.77 -18.86 -7.22
C HIS A 13 -21.44 -17.72 -6.43
N GLY A 14 -22.08 -16.80 -7.18
CA GLY A 14 -22.74 -15.62 -6.64
C GLY A 14 -21.78 -14.56 -6.10
N TYR A 15 -22.35 -13.52 -5.49
CA TYR A 15 -21.60 -12.42 -4.87
C TYR A 15 -21.45 -12.64 -3.35
N ASP A 16 -20.47 -11.98 -2.76
CA ASP A 16 -20.31 -11.91 -1.31
C ASP A 16 -21.55 -11.22 -0.68
N GLN A 17 -22.04 -11.80 0.42
CA GLN A 17 -23.25 -11.30 1.09
C GLN A 17 -23.03 -9.93 1.77
N THR A 18 -21.79 -9.63 2.15
CA THR A 18 -21.40 -8.38 2.79
C THR A 18 -20.90 -7.34 1.79
N GLN A 19 -20.39 -7.78 0.64
CA GLN A 19 -19.85 -6.92 -0.41
C GLN A 19 -20.36 -7.38 -1.77
N THR A 20 -21.51 -6.87 -2.19
CA THR A 20 -22.21 -7.32 -3.40
C THR A 20 -21.40 -7.09 -4.69
N GLU A 21 -20.39 -6.22 -4.66
CA GLU A 21 -19.45 -6.00 -5.75
C GLU A 21 -18.36 -7.08 -5.87
N ARG A 22 -18.24 -7.99 -4.90
CA ARG A 22 -17.22 -9.04 -4.83
C ARG A 22 -17.79 -10.34 -5.36
N GLN A 23 -17.35 -10.75 -6.54
CA GLN A 23 -17.73 -12.03 -7.14
C GLN A 23 -16.98 -13.17 -6.45
N ARG A 24 -17.71 -14.22 -6.11
CA ARG A 24 -17.13 -15.49 -5.62
C ARG A 24 -17.03 -16.48 -6.77
N TYR A 25 -15.92 -17.20 -6.79
CA TYR A 25 -15.63 -18.23 -7.77
C TYR A 25 -15.37 -19.55 -7.06
N HIS A 26 -15.74 -20.64 -7.71
CA HIS A 26 -15.43 -21.99 -7.28
C HIS A 26 -14.55 -22.67 -8.33
N CYS A 27 -13.33 -23.05 -7.95
CA CYS A 27 -12.43 -23.79 -8.80
C CYS A 27 -12.86 -25.26 -8.84
N ARG A 28 -13.20 -25.78 -10.03
CA ARG A 28 -13.65 -27.17 -10.19
C ARG A 28 -12.52 -28.20 -10.07
N ASN A 29 -11.27 -27.77 -10.24
CA ASN A 29 -10.12 -28.67 -10.24
C ASN A 29 -9.57 -28.94 -8.84
N CYS A 30 -9.60 -27.95 -7.95
CA CYS A 30 -9.09 -28.07 -6.58
C CYS A 30 -10.17 -27.91 -5.50
N SER A 31 -11.43 -27.70 -5.89
CA SER A 31 -12.58 -27.51 -4.99
C SER A 31 -12.41 -26.37 -3.97
N ARG A 32 -11.61 -25.35 -4.31
CA ARG A 32 -11.39 -24.16 -3.48
C ARG A 32 -12.22 -22.99 -3.99
N TYR A 33 -12.65 -22.15 -3.04
CA TYR A 33 -13.27 -20.86 -3.32
C TYR A 33 -12.20 -19.78 -3.37
N PHE A 34 -12.40 -18.83 -4.27
CA PHE A 34 -11.62 -17.61 -4.38
C PHE A 34 -12.53 -16.48 -4.86
N ASP A 35 -12.02 -15.27 -4.88
CA ASP A 35 -12.78 -14.06 -5.19
C ASP A 35 -11.92 -13.05 -5.98
N ASP A 36 -12.52 -11.93 -6.36
CA ASP A 36 -11.82 -10.88 -7.12
C ASP A 36 -10.60 -10.28 -6.39
N LEU A 37 -10.52 -10.41 -5.07
CA LEU A 37 -9.40 -9.91 -4.27
C LEU A 37 -8.33 -10.95 -3.98
N THR A 38 -8.55 -12.23 -4.32
CA THR A 38 -7.56 -13.29 -4.10
C THR A 38 -6.25 -12.96 -4.84
N ASP A 39 -5.11 -13.20 -4.19
CA ASP A 39 -3.76 -12.88 -4.68
C ASP A 39 -3.53 -11.36 -4.91
N THR A 40 -4.33 -10.48 -4.29
CA THR A 40 -4.13 -9.02 -4.32
C THR A 40 -3.76 -8.46 -2.94
N ILE A 41 -3.25 -7.24 -2.90
CA ILE A 41 -2.98 -6.51 -1.64
C ILE A 41 -4.26 -6.18 -0.84
N PHE A 42 -5.44 -6.45 -1.40
CA PHE A 42 -6.72 -6.21 -0.75
C PHE A 42 -7.31 -7.49 -0.14
N GLU A 43 -6.65 -8.64 -0.34
CA GLU A 43 -7.12 -9.93 0.15
C GLU A 43 -7.24 -9.95 1.68
N GLY A 44 -8.39 -10.37 2.20
CA GLY A 44 -8.60 -10.54 3.64
C GLY A 44 -8.60 -9.25 4.46
N HIS A 45 -8.54 -8.07 3.83
CA HIS A 45 -8.52 -6.80 4.55
C HIS A 45 -9.93 -6.23 4.78
N HIS A 46 -10.19 -5.80 6.01
CA HIS A 46 -11.48 -5.22 6.41
C HIS A 46 -11.67 -3.75 6.00
N LYS A 47 -10.58 -3.05 5.65
CA LYS A 47 -10.66 -1.64 5.27
C LYS A 47 -11.26 -1.53 3.85
N PRO A 48 -12.14 -0.53 3.60
CA PRO A 48 -12.68 -0.32 2.26
C PRO A 48 -11.56 -0.14 1.23
N ARG A 49 -11.78 -0.64 0.01
CA ARG A 49 -10.77 -0.57 -1.07
C ARG A 49 -10.41 0.88 -1.42
N SER A 50 -11.37 1.79 -1.35
CA SER A 50 -11.17 3.24 -1.54
C SER A 50 -10.12 3.82 -0.61
N VAL A 51 -10.06 3.36 0.65
CA VAL A 51 -9.08 3.82 1.65
C VAL A 51 -7.66 3.44 1.23
N TRP A 52 -7.46 2.25 0.66
CA TRP A 52 -6.15 1.86 0.12
C TRP A 52 -5.73 2.68 -1.09
N ILE A 53 -6.66 2.96 -2.00
CA ILE A 53 -6.39 3.80 -3.18
C ILE A 53 -6.03 5.22 -2.76
N LEU A 54 -6.75 5.80 -1.80
CA LEU A 54 -6.45 7.13 -1.26
C LEU A 54 -5.12 7.14 -0.50
N CYS A 55 -4.81 6.11 0.28
CA CYS A 55 -3.51 5.96 0.93
C CYS A 55 -2.37 5.96 -0.09
N LEU A 56 -2.52 5.20 -1.19
CA LEU A 56 -1.54 5.19 -2.28
C LEU A 56 -1.40 6.56 -2.96
N TYR A 57 -2.52 7.25 -3.20
CA TYR A 57 -2.52 8.60 -3.77
C TYR A 57 -1.77 9.59 -2.88
N PHE A 58 -2.04 9.61 -1.57
CA PHE A 58 -1.36 10.48 -0.62
C PHE A 58 0.13 10.16 -0.45
N MET A 59 0.52 8.89 -0.56
CA MET A 59 1.93 8.51 -0.64
C MET A 59 2.61 9.09 -1.88
N GLY A 60 1.92 9.12 -3.03
CA GLY A 60 2.41 9.75 -4.26
C GLY A 60 2.58 11.27 -4.16
N LEU A 61 1.80 11.92 -3.28
CA LEU A 61 1.96 13.33 -2.92
C LEU A 61 3.05 13.56 -1.86
N ASN A 62 3.78 12.52 -1.44
CA ASN A 62 4.81 12.56 -0.41
C ASN A 62 4.32 13.08 0.97
N LEU A 63 3.05 12.83 1.32
CA LEU A 63 2.54 13.13 2.67
C LEU A 63 3.16 12.20 3.72
N SER A 64 3.31 12.70 4.95
CA SER A 64 3.77 11.86 6.06
C SER A 64 2.69 10.86 6.46
N ASN A 65 3.08 9.67 6.96
CA ASN A 65 2.13 8.67 7.45
C ASN A 65 1.22 9.23 8.56
N SER A 66 1.71 10.18 9.38
CA SER A 66 0.91 10.88 10.38
C SER A 66 -0.15 11.82 9.80
N GLN A 67 0.13 12.45 8.65
CA GLN A 67 -0.86 13.25 7.95
C GLN A 67 -1.87 12.34 7.25
N ILE A 68 -1.42 11.31 6.54
CA ILE A 68 -2.28 10.31 5.89
C ILE A 68 -3.25 9.68 6.90
N ALA A 69 -2.76 9.32 8.08
CA ALA A 69 -3.59 8.81 9.18
C ALA A 69 -4.71 9.79 9.58
N ARG A 70 -4.40 11.09 9.62
CA ARG A 70 -5.38 12.14 9.92
C ARG A 70 -6.41 12.32 8.81
N GLU A 71 -5.96 12.36 7.56
CA GLU A 71 -6.85 12.55 6.39
C GLU A 71 -7.78 11.35 6.16
N LEU A 72 -7.34 10.14 6.51
CA LEU A 72 -8.11 8.90 6.35
C LEU A 72 -8.87 8.47 7.61
N ASP A 73 -8.74 9.22 8.71
CA ASP A 73 -9.25 8.85 10.04
C ASP A 73 -8.85 7.41 10.46
N LEU A 74 -7.55 7.14 10.36
CA LEU A 74 -6.94 5.84 10.67
C LEU A 74 -5.90 5.96 11.78
N ASN A 75 -5.66 4.85 12.45
CA ASN A 75 -4.49 4.74 13.32
C ASN A 75 -3.20 4.83 12.51
N ILE A 76 -2.18 5.51 13.05
CA ILE A 76 -0.89 5.64 12.38
C ILE A 76 -0.23 4.28 12.12
N SER A 77 -0.48 3.28 12.98
CA SER A 77 -0.02 1.90 12.80
C SER A 77 -0.64 1.24 11.57
N ASP A 78 -1.94 1.47 11.33
CA ASP A 78 -2.65 0.93 10.16
C ASP A 78 -2.05 1.53 8.89
N VAL A 79 -1.86 2.86 8.87
CA VAL A 79 -1.23 3.55 7.73
C VAL A 79 0.21 3.10 7.51
N GLN A 80 0.98 2.90 8.58
CA GLN A 80 2.35 2.39 8.48
C GLN A 80 2.39 1.02 7.78
N GLU A 81 1.49 0.12 8.17
CA GLU A 81 1.39 -1.22 7.60
C GLU A 81 0.89 -1.18 6.15
N MET A 82 -0.14 -0.38 5.86
CA MET A 82 -0.63 -0.15 4.50
C MET A 82 0.49 0.39 3.60
N ALA A 83 1.22 1.41 4.06
CA ALA A 83 2.32 2.01 3.32
C ALA A 83 3.46 1.01 3.08
N ARG A 84 3.76 0.14 4.05
CA ARG A 84 4.75 -0.94 3.91
C ARG A 84 4.36 -1.90 2.79
N GLN A 85 3.12 -2.38 2.79
CA GLN A 85 2.64 -3.31 1.77
C GLN A 85 2.59 -2.68 0.37
N LEU A 86 2.11 -1.43 0.28
CA LEU A 86 2.08 -0.67 -0.98
C LEU A 86 3.49 -0.45 -1.54
N ARG A 87 4.45 -0.01 -0.70
CA ARG A 87 5.86 0.15 -1.12
C ARG A 87 6.45 -1.16 -1.59
N GLN A 88 6.23 -2.25 -0.85
CA GLN A 88 6.72 -3.57 -1.24
C GLN A 88 6.15 -4.00 -2.59
N GLY A 89 4.85 -3.80 -2.80
CA GLY A 89 4.19 -4.10 -4.08
C GLY A 89 4.80 -3.32 -5.26
N VAL A 90 5.13 -2.03 -5.06
CA VAL A 90 5.81 -1.21 -6.06
C VAL A 90 7.21 -1.74 -6.35
N VAL A 91 8.00 -2.02 -5.31
CA VAL A 91 9.38 -2.55 -5.45
C VAL A 91 9.39 -3.88 -6.21
N THR A 92 8.52 -4.81 -5.83
CA THR A 92 8.43 -6.13 -6.48
C THR A 92 8.01 -6.05 -7.95
N ARG A 93 7.19 -5.06 -8.32
CA ARG A 93 6.74 -4.85 -9.71
C ARG A 93 7.68 -4.01 -10.54
N LYS A 94 8.60 -3.26 -9.91
CA LYS A 94 9.57 -2.43 -10.62
C LYS A 94 10.55 -3.34 -11.38
N PRO A 95 10.63 -3.24 -12.72
CA PRO A 95 11.58 -4.05 -13.47
C PRO A 95 13.01 -3.66 -13.07
N GLN A 96 13.91 -4.64 -13.04
CA GLN A 96 15.32 -4.38 -12.82
C GLN A 96 15.87 -3.57 -14.00
N ALA A 97 16.48 -2.43 -13.71
CA ALA A 97 17.14 -1.63 -14.73
C ALA A 97 18.36 -2.39 -15.28
N LYS A 98 18.45 -2.51 -16.61
CA LYS A 98 19.66 -2.98 -17.31
C LYS A 98 20.36 -1.74 -17.86
N LEU A 99 21.57 -1.50 -17.37
CA LEU A 99 22.37 -0.34 -17.76
C LEU A 99 23.21 -0.70 -19.00
N HIS A 100 23.25 0.19 -19.99
CA HIS A 100 23.99 0.01 -21.23
C HIS A 100 24.56 1.36 -21.71
N GLY A 101 25.75 1.33 -22.30
CA GLY A 101 26.41 2.55 -22.81
C GLY A 101 27.07 3.38 -21.70
N GLU A 102 27.06 4.70 -21.89
CA GLU A 102 27.54 5.66 -20.90
C GLU A 102 26.45 5.89 -19.83
N VAL A 103 26.84 5.80 -18.56
CA VAL A 103 25.92 5.86 -17.41
C VAL A 103 26.41 6.94 -16.46
N GLU A 104 25.54 7.90 -16.15
CA GLU A 104 25.74 8.89 -15.10
C GLU A 104 25.18 8.38 -13.77
N CYS A 105 25.93 8.59 -12.69
CA CYS A 105 25.58 8.16 -11.34
C CYS A 105 25.61 9.37 -10.41
N ASP A 106 24.45 9.74 -9.87
CA ASP A 106 24.31 10.75 -8.83
C ASP A 106 24.12 10.10 -7.46
N GLU A 107 24.58 10.79 -6.40
CA GLU A 107 24.36 10.38 -5.02
C GLU A 107 23.53 11.39 -4.23
N VAL A 108 22.63 10.87 -3.40
CA VAL A 108 21.84 11.66 -2.44
C VAL A 108 22.00 11.05 -1.07
N TYR A 109 22.44 11.84 -0.10
CA TYR A 109 22.55 11.41 1.28
C TYR A 109 21.23 11.64 2.02
N VAL A 110 20.62 10.57 2.52
CA VAL A 110 19.38 10.63 3.31
C VAL A 110 19.67 10.18 4.73
N LEU A 111 19.38 11.04 5.71
CA LEU A 111 19.48 10.70 7.13
C LEU A 111 18.37 9.70 7.51
N ALA A 112 18.73 8.44 7.75
CA ALA A 112 17.79 7.37 8.09
C ALA A 112 17.27 7.39 9.55
N GLY A 113 17.69 8.39 10.34
CA GLY A 113 17.28 8.59 11.73
C GLY A 113 18.47 8.70 12.70
N HIS A 114 18.23 9.32 13.85
CA HIS A 114 19.23 9.49 14.92
C HIS A 114 19.09 8.35 15.92
N LYS A 115 19.70 7.19 15.60
CA LYS A 115 19.63 6.01 16.46
C LYS A 115 20.21 6.32 17.84
N GLY A 116 19.37 6.25 18.88
CA GLY A 116 19.76 6.51 20.27
C GLY A 116 19.74 7.98 20.69
N HIS A 117 19.38 8.90 19.80
CA HIS A 117 19.33 10.35 20.06
C HIS A 117 17.99 10.95 19.58
N PRO A 118 16.85 10.62 20.25
CA PRO A 118 15.53 11.14 19.87
C PRO A 118 15.45 12.68 19.91
N GLU A 119 16.23 13.33 20.77
CA GLU A 119 16.31 14.79 20.91
C GLU A 119 16.83 15.49 19.65
N ALA A 120 17.64 14.82 18.82
CA ALA A 120 18.13 15.37 17.56
C ALA A 120 17.05 15.40 16.46
N VAL A 121 15.88 14.79 16.70
CA VAL A 121 14.75 14.71 15.77
C VAL A 121 13.62 15.67 16.17
N GLU A 122 13.71 16.30 17.35
CA GLU A 122 12.66 17.17 17.88
C GLU A 122 12.57 18.47 17.06
N LYS A 123 11.45 18.69 16.38
CA LYS A 123 11.22 19.95 15.65
C LYS A 123 10.99 21.06 16.66
N LYS A 124 11.86 22.09 16.66
CA LYS A 124 11.58 23.36 17.35
C LYS A 124 10.27 23.93 16.79
N THR A 125 9.24 24.00 17.61
CA THR A 125 8.01 24.73 17.27
C THR A 125 8.36 26.20 17.12
N VAL A 126 8.42 26.71 15.89
CA VAL A 126 8.48 28.15 15.65
C VAL A 126 7.12 28.69 16.07
N LYS A 127 7.07 29.39 17.21
CA LYS A 127 5.93 30.20 17.59
C LYS A 127 5.81 31.30 16.55
N VAL A 128 4.86 31.20 15.64
CA VAL A 128 4.45 32.34 14.81
C VAL A 128 3.77 33.30 15.77
N GLY A 129 4.49 34.34 16.19
CA GLY A 129 3.89 35.45 16.89
C GLY A 129 2.84 36.07 15.97
N ALA A 130 1.59 36.10 16.43
CA ALA A 130 0.54 36.88 15.79
C ALA A 130 1.00 38.34 15.78
N ALA A 131 1.28 38.86 14.59
CA ALA A 131 1.52 40.28 14.38
C ALA A 131 0.23 40.91 13.85
N VAL A 132 -0.36 41.68 14.76
CA VAL A 132 -1.40 42.74 14.61
C VAL A 132 -2.81 42.29 14.31
#